data_AF-B3FNQ3-F1
#
_entry.id   AF-B3FNQ3-F1
#
_cell.length_a   1.000
_cell.length_b   1.000
_cell.length_c   1.000
_cell.angle_alpha   90.00
_cell.angle_beta   90.00
_cell.angle_gamma   90.00
#
_symmetry.space_group_name_H-M   'P 1'
#
loop_
_entity.id
_entity.type
_entity.pdbx_description
1 polymer ?
#
loop_
_entity_poly.entity_id
_entity_poly.type
_entity_poly.pdbx_seq_one_letter_code
_entity_poly.pdbx_strand_id
1 'polypeptide(L)'
;EGLIASIFLMIAHGIVSPALFIAVTLLYERHHTRLVRYYRGVVMTMPLFSIVFMVFTLANIAVPLSCNFVGEFLSLVAAFSTSTSLGVLTSTSMVIAAAYSLYLYNRICFGQLSPYLIFSRDINRREFNGQLPLIVAIVLLGIVPYPLIELIRVCLPRFL
;
A
#
# COMPACT_ATOMS: atom_id res chain seq x y z
N GLU A 1 5.64 23.09 -3.38
CA GLU A 1 4.81 21.89 -3.66
C GLU A 1 5.59 20.56 -3.67
N GLY A 2 6.59 20.35 -4.53
CA GLY A 2 7.25 19.03 -4.65
C GLY A 2 7.87 18.49 -3.34
N LEU A 3 8.39 19.37 -2.49
CA LEU A 3 8.99 19.01 -1.19
C LEU A 3 7.93 18.62 -0.15
N ILE A 4 6.76 19.26 -0.17
CA ILE A 4 5.61 18.87 0.65
C ILE A 4 5.11 17.50 0.21
N ALA A 5 5.02 17.28 -1.12
CA ALA A 5 4.61 16.01 -1.69
C ALA A 5 5.55 14.87 -1.30
N SER A 6 6.88 15.08 -1.34
CA SER A 6 7.86 14.06 -0.98
C SER A 6 7.81 13.70 0.51
N ILE A 7 7.73 14.70 1.40
CA ILE A 7 7.60 14.45 2.86
C ILE A 7 6.29 13.71 3.16
N PHE A 8 5.18 14.15 2.56
CA PHE A 8 3.89 13.49 2.72
C PHE A 8 3.97 12.03 2.24
N LEU A 9 4.57 11.79 1.06
CA LEU A 9 4.74 10.46 0.51
C LEU A 9 5.63 9.58 1.38
N MET A 10 6.70 10.11 1.98
CA MET A 10 7.55 9.36 2.92
C MET A 10 6.76 8.90 4.16
N ILE A 11 5.91 9.76 4.71
CA ILE A 11 5.05 9.41 5.87
C ILE A 11 4.01 8.38 5.44
N ALA A 12 3.33 8.60 4.30
CA ALA A 12 2.32 7.70 3.78
C ALA A 12 2.91 6.30 3.49
N HIS A 13 4.04 6.24 2.79
CA HIS A 13 4.77 5.01 2.52
C HIS A 13 5.25 4.33 3.80
N GLY A 14 5.67 5.13 4.80
CA GLY A 14 6.05 4.67 6.14
C GLY A 14 4.91 4.00 6.92
N ILE A 15 3.65 4.20 6.52
CA ILE A 15 2.48 3.52 7.12
C ILE A 15 2.08 2.30 6.28
N VAL A 16 2.08 2.42 4.95
CA VAL A 16 1.61 1.38 4.03
C VAL A 16 2.60 0.21 3.94
N SER A 17 3.90 0.48 3.85
CA SER A 17 4.93 -0.55 3.76
C SER A 17 4.98 -1.49 4.97
N PRO A 18 5.02 -1.01 6.23
CA PRO A 18 4.97 -1.93 7.37
C PRO A 18 3.65 -2.71 7.45
N ALA A 19 2.52 -2.14 6.98
CA ALA A 19 1.26 -2.87 6.91
C ALA A 19 1.35 -4.09 5.97
N LEU A 20 1.94 -3.91 4.79
CA LEU A 20 2.22 -5.01 3.85
C LEU A 20 3.23 -6.01 4.42
N PHE A 21 4.29 -5.55 5.09
CA PHE A 21 5.25 -6.45 5.74
C PHE A 21 4.61 -7.29 6.84
N ILE A 22 3.74 -6.70 7.68
CA ILE A 22 2.97 -7.46 8.69
C ILE A 22 2.10 -8.52 8.01
N ALA A 23 1.40 -8.16 6.93
CA ALA A 23 0.58 -9.12 6.19
C ALA A 23 1.39 -10.30 5.63
N VAL A 24 2.57 -10.02 5.04
CA VAL A 24 3.47 -11.08 4.54
C VAL A 24 4.04 -11.93 5.68
N THR A 25 4.37 -11.32 6.81
CA THR A 25 4.85 -12.06 8.00
C THR A 25 3.79 -13.02 8.54
N LEU A 26 2.52 -12.62 8.60
CA LEU A 26 1.43 -13.53 8.99
C LEU A 26 1.29 -14.72 8.03
N LEU A 27 1.53 -14.48 6.74
CA LEU A 27 1.53 -15.51 5.71
C LEU A 27 2.70 -16.49 5.91
N TYR A 28 3.88 -15.95 6.23
CA TYR A 28 5.07 -16.74 6.55
C TYR A 28 4.91 -17.54 7.85
N GLU A 29 4.33 -16.98 8.90
CA GLU A 29 4.14 -17.68 10.18
C GLU A 29 3.21 -18.89 10.05
N ARG A 30 2.25 -18.88 9.11
CA ARG A 30 1.35 -20.04 8.92
C ARG A 30 1.92 -21.14 8.07
N HIS A 31 2.66 -20.79 7.03
CA HIS A 31 3.10 -21.75 6.02
C HIS A 31 4.60 -22.03 6.04
N HIS A 32 5.36 -21.27 6.83
CA HIS A 32 6.80 -21.39 7.03
C HIS A 32 7.63 -21.49 5.74
N THR A 33 7.11 -20.94 4.62
CA THR A 33 7.76 -20.98 3.32
C THR A 33 8.04 -19.58 2.79
N ARG A 34 9.21 -19.39 2.19
CA ARG A 34 9.60 -18.12 1.56
C ARG A 34 9.30 -18.11 0.06
N LEU A 35 8.80 -19.24 -0.48
CA LEU A 35 8.56 -19.41 -1.91
C LEU A 35 7.16 -18.92 -2.28
N VAL A 36 7.10 -17.75 -2.90
CA VAL A 36 5.85 -17.11 -3.36
C VAL A 36 5.03 -18.02 -4.30
N ARG A 37 5.68 -18.93 -5.03
CA ARG A 37 5.01 -19.87 -5.95
C ARG A 37 4.02 -20.81 -5.26
N TYR A 38 4.19 -21.07 -3.96
CA TYR A 38 3.30 -21.94 -3.19
C TYR A 38 2.08 -21.23 -2.64
N TYR A 39 2.10 -19.90 -2.58
CA TYR A 39 0.96 -19.08 -2.19
C TYR A 39 0.08 -18.84 -3.41
N ARG A 40 -0.91 -19.72 -3.61
CA ARG A 40 -1.89 -19.66 -4.69
C ARG A 40 -3.27 -20.06 -4.18
N GLY A 41 -4.27 -19.20 -4.42
CA GLY A 41 -5.64 -19.47 -3.98
C GLY A 41 -5.87 -19.22 -2.48
N VAL A 42 -5.15 -18.27 -1.88
CA VAL A 42 -5.26 -17.94 -0.44
C VAL A 42 -6.68 -17.50 -0.05
N VAL A 43 -7.48 -16.98 -0.99
CA VAL A 43 -8.88 -16.58 -0.75
C VAL A 43 -9.73 -17.75 -0.24
N MET A 44 -9.45 -18.98 -0.67
CA MET A 44 -10.23 -20.15 -0.27
C MET A 44 -9.99 -20.58 1.17
N THR A 45 -8.79 -20.34 1.70
CA THR A 45 -8.40 -20.78 3.05
C THR A 45 -8.46 -19.65 4.06
N MET A 46 -8.14 -18.44 3.62
CA MET A 46 -8.07 -17.23 4.45
C MET A 46 -8.74 -16.03 3.74
N PRO A 47 -10.09 -15.99 3.71
CA PRO A 47 -10.82 -14.92 3.04
C PRO A 47 -10.64 -13.56 3.72
N LEU A 48 -10.64 -13.47 5.06
CA LEU A 48 -10.44 -12.20 5.76
C LEU A 48 -9.05 -11.63 5.48
N PHE A 49 -8.04 -12.51 5.46
CA PHE A 49 -6.67 -12.11 5.13
C PHE A 49 -6.59 -11.51 3.74
N SER A 50 -7.25 -12.15 2.77
CA SER A 50 -7.24 -11.69 1.39
C SER A 50 -7.88 -10.30 1.25
N ILE A 51 -8.94 -10.01 2.01
CA ILE A 51 -9.57 -8.68 2.02
C ILE A 51 -8.61 -7.63 2.61
N VAL A 52 -8.01 -7.91 3.76
CA VAL A 52 -7.06 -6.96 4.39
C VAL A 52 -5.84 -6.73 3.50
N PHE A 53 -5.30 -7.81 2.93
CA PHE A 53 -4.19 -7.72 1.99
C PHE A 53 -4.57 -6.93 0.74
N MET A 54 -5.78 -7.11 0.20
CA MET A 54 -6.30 -6.29 -0.90
C MET A 54 -6.27 -4.81 -0.53
N VAL A 55 -6.82 -4.43 0.62
CA VAL A 55 -6.84 -3.03 1.07
C VAL A 55 -5.43 -2.43 1.12
N PHE A 56 -4.45 -3.14 1.66
CA PHE A 56 -3.07 -2.66 1.69
C PHE A 56 -2.42 -2.59 0.31
N THR A 57 -2.69 -3.56 -0.57
CA THR A 57 -2.19 -3.50 -1.96
C THR A 57 -2.80 -2.33 -2.73
N LEU A 58 -4.09 -2.06 -2.55
CA LEU A 58 -4.76 -0.90 -3.16
C LEU A 58 -4.22 0.43 -2.59
N ALA A 59 -3.96 0.48 -1.29
CA ALA A 59 -3.31 1.62 -0.67
C ALA A 59 -1.90 1.85 -1.23
N ASN A 60 -1.16 0.77 -1.52
CA ASN A 60 0.17 0.86 -2.13
C ASN A 60 0.15 1.33 -3.59
N ILE A 61 -0.94 1.06 -4.32
CA ILE A 61 -1.16 1.52 -5.70
C ILE A 61 -1.72 2.95 -5.75
N ALA A 62 -1.81 3.63 -4.59
CA ALA A 62 -2.30 4.99 -4.52
C ALA A 62 -3.72 5.14 -5.10
N VAL A 63 -4.63 4.22 -4.77
CA VAL A 63 -6.06 4.34 -5.11
C VAL A 63 -6.67 5.58 -4.44
N PRO A 64 -7.65 6.28 -5.07
CA PRO A 64 -8.38 7.37 -4.42
C PRO A 64 -8.92 6.94 -3.05
N LEU A 65 -8.85 7.83 -2.05
CA LEU A 65 -9.04 7.59 -0.61
C LEU A 65 -7.85 6.97 0.16
N SER A 66 -6.73 6.63 -0.49
CA SER A 66 -5.51 6.20 0.22
C SER A 66 -4.56 7.36 0.52
N CYS A 67 -3.73 7.24 1.56
CA CYS A 67 -2.67 8.23 1.82
C CYS A 67 -1.73 8.40 0.64
N ASN A 68 -1.24 7.29 0.06
CA ASN A 68 -0.23 7.35 -1.00
C ASN A 68 -0.73 8.15 -2.21
N PHE A 69 -2.05 8.11 -2.49
CA PHE A 69 -2.66 8.93 -3.54
C PHE A 69 -2.37 10.41 -3.38
N VAL A 70 -2.51 10.97 -2.18
CA VAL A 70 -2.30 12.41 -1.95
C VAL A 70 -0.85 12.79 -2.22
N GLY A 71 0.10 12.01 -1.72
CA GLY A 71 1.54 12.25 -1.92
C GLY A 71 1.96 12.08 -3.38
N GLU A 72 1.57 10.98 -4.01
CA GLU A 72 1.92 10.69 -5.40
C GLU A 72 1.26 11.68 -6.37
N PHE A 73 -0.02 12.04 -6.16
CA PHE A 73 -0.71 13.03 -6.98
C PHE A 73 -0.05 14.41 -6.90
N LEU A 74 0.27 14.90 -5.70
CA LEU A 74 0.99 16.17 -5.52
C LEU A 74 2.38 16.11 -6.19
N SER A 75 3.06 14.97 -6.11
CA SER A 75 4.37 14.76 -6.75
C SER A 75 4.27 14.81 -8.28
N LEU A 76 3.19 14.24 -8.84
CA LEU A 76 2.91 14.24 -10.27
C LEU A 76 2.61 15.66 -10.76
N VAL A 77 1.78 16.42 -10.04
CA VAL A 77 1.51 17.84 -10.35
C VAL A 77 2.81 18.66 -10.33
N ALA A 78 3.67 18.45 -9.32
CA ALA A 78 4.97 19.11 -9.25
C ALA A 78 5.89 18.72 -10.42
N ALA A 79 5.91 17.44 -10.82
CA ALA A 79 6.69 16.96 -11.96
C ALA A 79 6.24 17.63 -13.26
N PHE A 80 4.93 17.69 -13.55
CA PHE A 80 4.42 18.36 -14.74
C PHE A 80 4.67 19.87 -14.74
N SER A 81 4.69 20.51 -13.56
CA SER A 81 5.03 21.94 -13.46
C SER A 81 6.51 22.25 -13.73
N THR A 82 7.40 21.28 -13.56
CA THR A 82 8.85 21.45 -13.77
C THR A 82 9.26 21.08 -15.19
N SER A 83 8.84 19.91 -15.69
CA SER A 83 8.98 19.57 -17.10
C SER A 83 8.02 18.46 -17.52
N THR A 84 7.50 18.57 -18.74
CA THR A 84 6.57 17.59 -19.31
C THR A 84 7.22 16.22 -19.52
N SER A 85 8.52 16.16 -19.82
CA SER A 85 9.26 14.90 -19.96
C SER A 85 9.35 14.14 -18.63
N LEU A 86 9.62 14.83 -17.51
CA LEU A 86 9.60 14.22 -16.19
C LEU A 86 8.20 13.75 -15.81
N GLY A 87 7.15 14.55 -16.11
CA GLY A 87 5.76 14.15 -15.88
C GLY A 87 5.35 12.87 -16.62
N VAL A 88 5.78 12.69 -17.87
CA VAL A 88 5.54 11.44 -18.63
C VAL A 88 6.28 10.28 -17.99
N LEU A 89 7.54 10.47 -17.59
CA LEU A 89 8.33 9.41 -16.95
C LEU A 89 7.74 8.99 -15.59
N THR A 90 7.26 9.93 -14.77
CA THR A 90 6.61 9.61 -13.49
C THR A 90 5.25 8.94 -13.69
N SER A 91 4.45 9.38 -14.65
CA SER A 91 3.17 8.73 -14.93
C SER A 91 3.34 7.28 -15.39
N THR A 92 4.32 6.99 -16.24
CA THR A 92 4.60 5.62 -16.71
C THR A 92 5.10 4.71 -15.59
N SER A 93 5.95 5.22 -14.68
CA SER A 93 6.42 4.42 -13.54
C SER A 93 5.27 4.06 -12.58
N MET A 94 4.32 4.98 -12.35
CA MET A 94 3.12 4.72 -11.54
C MET A 94 2.24 3.63 -12.17
N VAL A 95 2.05 3.64 -13.49
CA VAL A 95 1.29 2.60 -14.19
C VAL A 95 1.96 1.22 -14.06
N ILE A 96 3.28 1.15 -14.20
CA ILE A 96 4.03 -0.11 -14.05
C ILE A 96 3.94 -0.62 -12.61
N ALA A 97 4.07 0.26 -11.62
CA ALA A 97 3.95 -0.09 -10.20
C ALA A 97 2.54 -0.64 -9.85
N ALA A 98 1.50 -0.02 -10.41
CA ALA A 98 0.11 -0.47 -10.28
C ALA A 98 -0.09 -1.86 -10.89
N ALA A 99 0.39 -2.06 -12.13
CA ALA A 99 0.27 -3.32 -12.85
C ALA A 99 0.97 -4.48 -12.12
N TYR A 100 2.19 -4.25 -11.62
CA TYR A 100 2.94 -5.25 -10.86
C TYR A 100 2.23 -5.62 -9.55
N SER A 101 1.72 -4.63 -8.82
CA SER A 101 1.07 -4.85 -7.53
C SER A 101 -0.23 -5.65 -7.68
N LEU A 102 -1.07 -5.33 -8.68
CA LEU A 102 -2.27 -6.11 -8.99
C LEU A 102 -1.92 -7.52 -9.48
N TYR A 103 -0.90 -7.64 -10.33
CA TYR A 103 -0.42 -8.94 -10.79
C TYR A 103 0.01 -9.83 -9.62
N LEU A 104 0.76 -9.27 -8.66
CA LEU A 104 1.21 -9.98 -7.46
C LEU A 104 0.04 -10.38 -6.56
N TYR A 105 -0.90 -9.48 -6.31
CA TYR A 105 -2.13 -9.79 -5.56
C TYR A 105 -2.90 -10.93 -6.23
N ASN A 106 -3.13 -10.85 -7.53
CA ASN A 106 -3.84 -11.87 -8.29
C ASN A 106 -3.14 -13.23 -8.21
N ARG A 107 -1.80 -13.25 -8.29
CA ARG A 107 -1.00 -14.47 -8.22
C ARG A 107 -1.09 -15.18 -6.86
N ILE A 108 -1.24 -14.42 -5.77
CA ILE A 108 -1.28 -14.93 -4.40
C ILE A 108 -2.70 -15.35 -4.00
N CYS A 109 -3.65 -14.44 -4.19
CA CYS A 109 -5.01 -14.58 -3.68
C CYS A 109 -5.88 -15.47 -4.59
N PHE A 110 -5.75 -15.34 -5.90
CA PHE A 110 -6.56 -16.09 -6.86
C PHE A 110 -5.78 -17.25 -7.50
N GLY A 111 -6.52 -18.09 -8.24
CA GLY A 111 -6.00 -19.28 -8.91
C GLY A 111 -6.33 -20.58 -8.19
N GLN A 112 -5.72 -21.67 -8.65
CA GLN A 112 -5.93 -23.00 -8.10
C GLN A 112 -5.28 -23.13 -6.72
N LEU A 113 -6.03 -23.69 -5.77
CA LEU A 113 -5.57 -23.92 -4.40
C LEU A 113 -4.33 -24.82 -4.40
N SER A 114 -3.25 -24.30 -3.82
CA SER A 114 -2.03 -25.09 -3.59
C SER A 114 -2.25 -26.09 -2.45
N PRO A 115 -1.77 -27.34 -2.57
CA PRO A 115 -1.87 -28.34 -1.48
C PRO A 115 -1.25 -27.87 -0.16
N TYR A 116 -0.27 -26.97 -0.22
CA TYR A 116 0.42 -26.40 0.94
C TYR A 116 -0.47 -25.47 1.80
N LEU A 117 -1.64 -25.08 1.29
CA LEU A 117 -2.54 -24.12 1.96
C LEU A 117 -3.74 -24.78 2.66
N ILE A 118 -4.00 -26.07 2.40
CA ILE A 118 -5.29 -26.74 2.69
C ILE A 118 -5.71 -26.66 4.17
N PHE A 119 -4.76 -26.65 5.11
CA PHE A 119 -5.04 -26.69 6.55
C PHE A 119 -4.75 -25.38 7.29
N SER A 120 -4.79 -24.22 6.61
CA SER A 120 -4.60 -22.94 7.31
C SER A 120 -5.91 -22.39 7.88
N ARG A 121 -5.82 -21.91 9.13
CA ARG A 121 -6.86 -21.10 9.76
C ARG A 121 -6.75 -19.66 9.27
N ASP A 122 -7.87 -18.95 9.18
CA ASP A 122 -7.92 -17.52 8.87
C ASP A 122 -7.34 -16.62 9.99
N ILE A 123 -7.28 -15.31 9.75
CA ILE A 123 -6.75 -14.32 10.69
C ILE A 123 -7.44 -14.39 12.04
N ASN A 124 -6.65 -14.36 13.12
CA ASN A 124 -7.16 -14.28 14.48
C ASN A 124 -7.49 -12.82 14.86
N ARG A 125 -8.35 -12.61 15.86
CA ARG A 125 -8.76 -11.26 16.29
C ARG A 125 -7.58 -10.37 16.68
N ARG A 126 -6.53 -10.95 17.29
CA ARG A 126 -5.31 -10.21 17.68
C ARG A 126 -4.55 -9.67 16.48
N GLU A 127 -4.37 -10.50 15.45
CA GLU A 127 -3.66 -10.15 14.23
C GLU A 127 -4.44 -9.10 13.44
N PHE A 128 -5.77 -9.25 13.36
CA PHE A 128 -6.65 -8.26 12.75
C PHE A 128 -6.58 -6.91 13.49
N ASN A 129 -6.64 -6.92 14.83
CA ASN A 129 -6.52 -5.71 15.63
C ASN A 129 -5.14 -5.04 15.50
N GLY A 130 -4.08 -5.78 15.19
CA GLY A 130 -2.75 -5.20 14.92
C GLY A 130 -2.68 -4.46 13.58
N GLN A 131 -3.43 -4.94 12.57
CA GLN A 131 -3.48 -4.33 11.24
C GLN A 131 -4.51 -3.19 11.15
N LEU A 132 -5.57 -3.24 11.96
CA LEU A 132 -6.64 -2.26 12.01
C LEU A 132 -6.18 -0.79 12.19
N PRO A 133 -5.27 -0.43 13.12
CA PRO A 133 -4.82 0.96 13.25
C PRO A 133 -4.13 1.48 11.99
N LEU A 134 -3.42 0.60 11.26
CA LEU A 134 -2.78 0.97 10.01
C LEU A 134 -3.82 1.22 8.91
N ILE A 135 -4.86 0.38 8.81
CA ILE A 135 -5.98 0.60 7.88
C ILE A 135 -6.66 1.93 8.18
N VAL A 136 -6.94 2.20 9.46
CA VAL A 136 -7.58 3.46 9.88
C VAL A 136 -6.68 4.65 9.54
N ALA A 137 -5.38 4.57 9.81
CA ALA A 137 -4.45 5.64 9.45
C ALA A 137 -4.40 5.87 7.93
N ILE A 138 -4.41 4.80 7.13
CA ILE A 138 -4.40 4.86 5.66
C ILE A 138 -5.64 5.59 5.12
N VAL A 139 -6.81 5.29 5.66
CA VAL A 139 -8.07 5.88 5.21
C VAL A 139 -8.23 7.31 5.74
N LEU A 140 -7.88 7.55 7.01
CA LEU A 140 -8.04 8.86 7.65
C LEU A 140 -7.19 9.92 6.97
N LEU A 141 -5.91 9.63 6.74
CA LEU A 141 -5.00 10.56 6.06
C LEU A 141 -5.29 10.68 4.57
N GLY A 142 -5.91 9.67 3.94
CA GLY A 142 -6.40 9.74 2.57
C GLY A 142 -7.62 10.65 2.41
N ILE A 143 -8.55 10.65 3.37
CA ILE A 143 -9.76 11.50 3.35
C ILE A 143 -9.45 12.91 3.86
N VAL A 144 -8.66 13.02 4.93
CA VAL A 144 -8.35 14.30 5.61
C VAL A 144 -6.83 14.51 5.63
N PRO A 145 -6.21 14.88 4.49
CA PRO A 145 -4.76 15.14 4.42
C PRO A 145 -4.36 16.51 4.95
N TYR A 146 -5.31 17.46 5.02
CA TYR A 146 -5.08 18.85 5.40
C TYR A 146 -4.24 19.08 6.67
N PRO A 147 -4.53 18.45 7.83
CA PRO A 147 -3.77 18.71 9.05
C PRO A 147 -2.29 18.34 8.94
N LEU A 148 -1.98 17.26 8.21
CA LEU A 148 -0.59 16.83 8.00
C LEU A 148 0.14 17.76 7.02
N ILE A 149 -0.55 18.16 5.94
CA ILE A 149 0.00 19.10 4.95
C ILE A 149 0.30 20.46 5.59
N GLU A 150 -0.59 20.95 6.44
CA GLU A 150 -0.41 22.24 7.13
C GLU A 150 0.75 22.17 8.13
N LEU A 151 0.87 21.08 8.88
CA LEU A 151 2.02 20.85 9.77
C LEU A 151 3.34 20.88 8.97
N ILE A 152 3.41 20.17 7.85
CA ILE A 152 4.59 20.17 6.97
C ILE A 152 4.87 21.58 6.43
N ARG A 153 3.84 22.32 6.03
CA ARG A 153 3.95 23.70 5.52
C ARG A 153 4.50 24.66 6.57
N VAL A 154 4.07 24.55 7.82
CA VAL A 154 4.54 25.40 8.94
C VAL A 154 5.98 25.05 9.33
N CYS A 155 6.34 23.76 9.34
CA CYS A 155 7.68 23.31 9.70
C CYS A 155 8.72 23.54 8.60
N LEU A 156 8.31 23.57 7.33
CA LEU A 156 9.21 23.93 6.24
C LEU A 156 9.58 25.40 6.39
N PRO A 157 10.88 25.72 6.57
CA PRO A 157 11.33 27.09 6.48
C PRO A 157 10.85 27.65 5.15
N ARG A 158 10.37 28.89 5.17
CA ARG A 158 9.99 29.69 4.00
C ARG A 158 11.23 30.01 3.15
N PHE A 159 11.98 28.99 2.77
CA PHE A 159 13.23 29.07 2.02
C PHE A 159 12.97 28.41 0.67
N LEU A 160 12.98 29.29 -0.34
CA LEU A 160 12.67 29.14 -1.77
C LEU A 160 11.19 29.33 -2.11
#